data_AF-A0A930DPY2-F1
#
_entry.id   AF-A0A930DPY2-F1
#
_cell.length_a   1.000
_cell.length_b   1.000
_cell.length_c   1.000
_cell.angle_alpha   90.00
_cell.angle_beta   90.00
_cell.angle_gamma   90.00
#
_symmetry.space_group_name_H-M   'P 1'
#
loop_
_entity.id
_entity.type
_entity.pdbx_description
1 polymer ?
#
loop_
_entity_poly.entity_id
_entity_poly.type
_entity_poly.pdbx_seq_one_letter_code
_entity_poly.pdbx_strand_id
1 'polypeptide(L)'
;LALFLTLILLSLVIGRGETLSSYWEMLKESGVGGPDFLKKYGDYPTIFNMGVNGLLMTLLLYYTGGDFNGPTIGSIFCVVGFSALGKHIRNILPVLIGVIIASYLKIWDLNDPSSTLTLILSTTLAPITGEFGILWGIVAGFLHSSVALNVGAVYNGTNLYNNGFAGGIVAIFLVPIIQSVRSRMKPSAFYKNEGVTGTDKPK
;
A
#
# COMPACT_ATOMS: atom_id res chain seq x y z
N LEU A 1 14.05 8.37 13.88
CA LEU A 1 14.47 9.51 13.03
C LEU A 1 15.91 9.36 12.55
N ALA A 2 16.92 9.41 13.43
CA ALA A 2 18.34 9.33 13.06
C ALA A 2 18.66 8.15 12.13
N LEU A 3 18.19 6.94 12.46
CA LEU A 3 18.40 5.74 11.64
C LEU A 3 17.97 5.94 10.18
N PHE A 4 16.74 6.40 9.94
CA PHE A 4 16.19 6.54 8.59
C PHE A 4 16.86 7.67 7.81
N LEU A 5 17.24 8.76 8.49
CA LEU A 5 18.07 9.81 7.88
C LEU A 5 19.43 9.27 7.47
N THR A 6 20.06 8.45 8.30
CA THR A 6 21.34 7.79 7.95
C THR A 6 21.19 6.88 6.73
N LEU A 7 20.12 6.09 6.62
CA LEU A 7 19.88 5.25 5.44
C LEU A 7 19.75 6.08 4.16
N ILE A 8 18.98 7.18 4.23
CA ILE A 8 18.80 8.12 3.11
C ILE A 8 20.13 8.73 2.71
N LEU A 9 20.88 9.30 3.66
CA LEU A 9 22.15 9.98 3.40
C LEU A 9 23.22 9.02 2.89
N LEU A 10 23.37 7.84 3.50
CA LEU A 10 24.32 6.81 3.08
C LEU A 10 24.05 6.37 1.64
N SER A 11 22.78 6.13 1.30
CA SER A 11 22.39 5.73 -0.05
C SER A 11 22.69 6.80 -1.10
N LEU A 12 22.49 8.08 -0.77
CA LEU A 12 22.82 9.20 -1.66
C LEU A 12 24.33 9.39 -1.83
N VAL A 13 25.10 9.25 -0.75
CA VAL A 13 26.56 9.45 -0.79
C VAL A 13 27.25 8.34 -1.57
N ILE A 14 26.84 7.08 -1.37
CA ILE A 14 27.48 5.93 -2.00
C ILE A 14 26.94 5.71 -3.42
N GLY A 15 25.62 5.66 -3.60
CA GLY A 15 25.00 5.40 -4.90
C GLY A 15 24.87 6.63 -5.81
N ARG A 16 25.22 7.83 -5.32
CA ARG A 16 25.31 9.08 -6.09
C ARG A 16 24.01 9.39 -6.87
N GLY A 17 24.14 9.95 -8.08
CA GLY A 17 22.99 10.35 -8.91
C GLY A 17 22.15 9.19 -9.42
N GLU A 18 22.73 7.99 -9.54
CA GLU A 18 22.02 6.79 -9.99
C GLU A 18 20.92 6.40 -8.99
N THR A 19 21.17 6.55 -7.68
CA THR A 19 20.19 6.29 -6.61
C THR A 19 18.86 6.97 -6.88
N LEU A 20 18.90 8.28 -7.17
CA LEU A 20 17.68 9.06 -7.37
C LEU A 20 16.98 8.69 -8.67
N SER A 21 17.73 8.48 -9.76
CA SER A 21 17.15 8.09 -11.04
C SER A 21 16.39 6.76 -10.96
N SER A 22 17.01 5.74 -10.36
CA SER A 22 16.39 4.42 -10.14
C SER A 22 15.25 4.50 -9.13
N TYR A 23 15.33 5.36 -8.12
CA TYR A 23 14.23 5.60 -7.19
C TYR A 23 13.00 6.18 -7.89
N TRP A 24 13.17 7.14 -8.79
CA TRP A 24 12.05 7.69 -9.57
C TRP A 24 11.37 6.65 -10.46
N GLU A 25 12.13 5.72 -11.04
CA GLU A 25 11.55 4.59 -11.78
C GLU A 25 10.85 3.61 -10.83
N MET A 26 11.42 3.34 -9.65
CA MET A 26 10.80 2.50 -8.62
C MET A 26 9.44 3.05 -8.17
N LEU A 27 9.29 4.38 -8.07
CA LEU A 27 8.00 5.00 -7.73
C LEU A 27 6.90 4.70 -8.74
N LYS A 28 7.24 4.31 -9.98
CA LYS A 28 6.26 4.01 -11.03
C LYS A 28 5.68 2.59 -10.94
N GLU A 29 6.26 1.71 -10.13
CA GLU A 29 5.82 0.32 -9.97
C GLU A 29 4.41 0.23 -9.38
N SER A 30 3.70 -0.86 -9.72
CA SER A 30 2.41 -1.16 -9.07
C SER A 30 2.61 -1.78 -7.68
N GLY A 31 3.72 -2.50 -7.47
CA GLY A 31 3.97 -3.26 -6.25
C GLY A 31 3.19 -4.58 -6.16
N VAL A 32 2.40 -4.93 -7.18
CA VAL A 32 1.67 -6.21 -7.25
C VAL A 32 2.64 -7.37 -7.37
N GLY A 33 2.39 -8.45 -6.63
CA GLY A 33 3.23 -9.65 -6.65
C GLY A 33 4.50 -9.54 -5.79
N GLY A 34 4.71 -8.41 -5.11
CA GLY A 34 5.88 -8.20 -4.24
C GLY A 34 7.20 -8.23 -5.01
N PRO A 35 7.39 -7.37 -6.02
CA PRO A 35 8.62 -7.34 -6.80
C PRO A 35 9.82 -7.08 -5.90
N ASP A 36 10.89 -7.84 -6.13
CA ASP A 36 12.16 -7.68 -5.44
C ASP A 36 12.89 -6.44 -5.98
N PHE A 37 12.83 -5.35 -5.21
CA PHE A 37 13.46 -4.08 -5.56
C PHE A 37 14.98 -4.14 -5.47
N LEU A 38 15.55 -4.98 -4.61
CA LEU A 38 17.00 -5.18 -4.57
C LEU A 38 17.48 -5.76 -5.90
N LYS A 39 16.80 -6.81 -6.38
CA LYS A 39 17.14 -7.42 -7.67
C LYS A 39 16.89 -6.50 -8.86
N LYS A 40 15.83 -5.68 -8.81
CA LYS A 40 15.40 -4.85 -9.96
C LYS A 40 16.08 -3.49 -10.05
N TYR A 41 16.31 -2.82 -8.93
CA TYR A 41 16.84 -1.46 -8.86
C TYR A 41 18.21 -1.37 -8.16
N GLY A 42 18.62 -2.42 -7.47
CA GLY A 42 19.88 -2.47 -6.72
C GLY A 42 19.74 -2.02 -5.27
N ASP A 43 20.85 -2.14 -4.55
CA ASP A 43 20.91 -1.96 -3.10
C ASP A 43 20.60 -0.52 -2.69
N TYR A 44 21.27 0.47 -3.31
CA TYR A 44 21.17 1.86 -2.88
C TYR A 44 19.77 2.46 -3.08
N PRO A 45 19.10 2.37 -4.26
CA PRO A 45 17.74 2.88 -4.41
C PRO A 45 16.74 2.20 -3.45
N THR A 46 16.96 0.92 -3.15
CA THR A 46 16.11 0.17 -2.22
C THR A 46 16.31 0.64 -0.79
N ILE A 47 17.56 0.79 -0.32
CA ILE A 47 17.87 1.36 1.00
C ILE A 47 17.34 2.78 1.12
N PHE A 48 17.40 3.57 0.04
CA PHE A 48 16.82 4.91 -0.02
C PHE A 48 15.30 4.86 0.21
N ASN A 49 14.59 4.02 -0.53
CA ASN A 49 13.14 3.84 -0.38
C ASN A 49 12.75 3.35 1.02
N MET A 50 13.52 2.41 1.57
CA MET A 50 13.36 1.93 2.96
C MET A 50 13.51 3.07 3.97
N GLY A 51 14.52 3.93 3.80
CA GLY A 51 14.73 5.12 4.61
C GLY A 51 13.59 6.13 4.50
N VAL A 52 13.13 6.43 3.28
CA VAL A 52 12.02 7.37 3.02
C VAL A 52 10.72 6.88 3.67
N ASN A 53 10.35 5.62 3.47
CA ASN A 53 9.11 5.08 4.03
C ASN A 53 9.21 4.98 5.56
N GLY A 54 10.36 4.58 6.12
CA GLY A 54 10.58 4.57 7.56
C GLY A 54 10.50 5.95 8.20
N LEU A 55 11.07 6.97 7.54
CA LEU A 55 10.98 8.36 7.95
C LEU A 55 9.51 8.84 7.93
N LEU A 56 8.78 8.56 6.85
CA LEU A 56 7.36 8.88 6.74
C LEU A 56 6.55 8.26 7.88
N MET A 57 6.70 6.95 8.15
CA MET A 57 5.94 6.29 9.23
C MET A 57 6.29 6.86 10.61
N THR A 58 7.57 7.18 10.83
CA THR A 58 8.03 7.78 12.10
C THR A 58 7.45 9.17 12.31
N LEU A 59 7.46 10.00 11.27
CA LEU A 59 6.86 11.34 11.31
C LEU A 59 5.35 11.26 11.48
N LEU A 60 4.70 10.35 10.77
CA LEU A 60 3.26 10.13 10.89
C LEU A 60 2.88 9.78 12.33
N LEU A 61 3.58 8.82 12.96
CA LEU A 61 3.36 8.44 14.35
C LEU A 61 3.51 9.64 15.31
N TYR A 62 4.56 10.44 15.11
CA TYR A 62 4.80 11.64 15.91
C TYR A 62 3.66 12.67 15.76
N TYR A 63 3.21 12.95 14.54
CA TYR A 63 2.13 13.91 14.29
C TYR A 63 0.76 13.42 14.74
N THR A 64 0.51 12.11 14.70
CA THR A 64 -0.74 11.53 15.22
C THR A 64 -0.74 11.38 16.74
N GLY A 65 0.32 11.81 17.45
CA GLY A 65 0.42 11.72 18.91
C GLY A 65 0.56 10.29 19.46
N GLY A 66 0.90 9.31 18.60
CA GLY A 66 0.99 7.92 19.01
C GLY A 66 2.28 7.58 19.75
N ASP A 67 2.19 6.64 20.69
CA ASP A 67 3.32 6.26 21.52
C ASP A 67 4.42 5.49 20.75
N PHE A 68 5.67 5.82 21.06
CA PHE A 68 6.83 5.05 20.62
C PHE A 68 7.07 3.88 21.57
N ASN A 69 6.48 2.71 21.25
CA ASN A 69 6.59 1.49 22.02
C ASN A 69 6.93 0.29 21.10
N GLY A 70 7.09 -0.90 21.68
CA GLY A 70 7.48 -2.11 20.93
C GLY A 70 6.61 -2.37 19.70
N PRO A 71 5.27 -2.45 19.83
CA PRO A 71 4.36 -2.64 18.69
C PRO A 71 4.47 -1.57 17.58
N THR A 72 4.53 -0.28 17.93
CA THR A 72 4.59 0.78 16.92
C THR A 72 5.94 0.80 16.20
N ILE A 73 7.03 0.61 16.94
CA ILE A 73 8.38 0.48 16.37
C ILE A 73 8.45 -0.76 15.45
N GLY A 74 7.96 -1.92 15.91
CA GLY A 74 7.91 -3.14 15.10
C GLY A 74 7.09 -2.96 13.82
N SER A 75 5.99 -2.20 13.89
CA SER A 75 5.17 -1.88 12.72
C SER A 75 5.90 -0.99 11.72
N ILE A 76 6.64 0.03 12.19
CA ILE A 76 7.50 0.86 11.33
C ILE A 76 8.53 0.00 10.61
N PHE A 77 9.23 -0.89 11.33
CA PHE A 77 10.22 -1.79 10.73
C PHE A 77 9.61 -2.81 9.77
N CYS A 78 8.37 -3.23 10.01
CA CYS A 78 7.62 -4.06 9.07
C CYS A 78 7.41 -3.31 7.74
N VAL A 79 6.96 -2.05 7.78
CA VAL A 79 6.82 -1.21 6.56
C VAL A 79 8.15 -1.05 5.85
N VAL A 80 9.22 -0.79 6.60
CA VAL A 80 10.59 -0.66 6.08
C VAL A 80 11.04 -1.94 5.39
N GLY A 81 10.87 -3.11 6.01
CA GLY A 81 11.23 -4.40 5.40
C GLY A 81 10.48 -4.67 4.10
N PHE A 82 9.16 -4.44 4.08
CA PHE A 82 8.36 -4.59 2.86
C PHE A 82 8.56 -3.48 1.82
N SER A 83 9.31 -2.42 2.14
CA SER A 83 9.71 -1.41 1.16
C SER A 83 10.74 -1.95 0.16
N ALA A 84 11.38 -3.09 0.45
CA ALA A 84 12.17 -3.82 -0.54
C ALA A 84 11.31 -4.72 -1.46
N LEU A 85 10.02 -4.92 -1.13
CA LEU A 85 9.11 -5.85 -1.79
C LEU A 85 7.88 -5.13 -2.37
N GLY A 86 8.11 -4.07 -3.15
CA GLY A 86 7.03 -3.41 -3.89
C GLY A 86 6.36 -2.21 -3.22
N LYS A 87 6.64 -1.90 -1.95
CA LYS A 87 6.08 -0.70 -1.29
C LYS A 87 6.96 0.53 -1.51
N HIS A 88 6.36 1.65 -1.87
CA HIS A 88 7.04 2.93 -2.00
C HIS A 88 6.09 4.10 -1.67
N ILE A 89 6.63 5.30 -1.44
CA ILE A 89 5.83 6.44 -0.96
C ILE A 89 4.54 6.71 -1.79
N ARG A 90 4.61 6.60 -3.12
CA ARG A 90 3.46 6.84 -4.01
C ARG A 90 2.30 5.85 -3.82
N ASN A 91 2.55 4.58 -3.47
CA ASN A 91 1.49 3.57 -3.34
C ASN A 91 0.96 3.43 -1.90
N ILE A 92 1.78 3.75 -0.90
CA ILE A 92 1.36 3.75 0.51
C ILE A 92 0.53 4.99 0.88
N LEU A 93 0.86 6.18 0.35
CA LEU A 93 0.22 7.44 0.77
C LEU A 93 -1.31 7.45 0.60
N PRO A 94 -1.88 7.05 -0.55
CA PRO A 94 -3.34 7.02 -0.71
C PRO A 94 -4.04 6.11 0.30
N VAL A 95 -3.41 4.98 0.68
CA VAL A 95 -3.97 4.07 1.69
C VAL A 95 -3.99 4.73 3.07
N LEU A 96 -2.88 5.38 3.46
CA LEU A 96 -2.80 6.11 4.73
C LEU A 96 -3.86 7.21 4.80
N ILE A 97 -4.02 7.98 3.70
CA ILE A 97 -5.04 9.02 3.58
C ILE A 97 -6.45 8.42 3.80
N GLY A 98 -6.73 7.24 3.23
CA GLY A 98 -7.98 6.51 3.45
C GLY A 98 -8.26 6.21 4.92
N VAL A 99 -7.24 5.78 5.67
CA VAL A 99 -7.38 5.53 7.12
C VAL A 99 -7.58 6.83 7.90
N ILE A 100 -6.86 7.89 7.56
CA ILE A 100 -6.99 9.20 8.21
C ILE A 100 -8.40 9.76 8.00
N ILE A 101 -8.93 9.71 6.77
CA ILE A 101 -10.31 10.11 6.46
C ILE A 101 -11.30 9.27 7.29
N ALA A 102 -11.06 7.96 7.40
CA ALA A 102 -11.90 7.09 8.20
C ALA A 102 -11.91 7.46 9.68
N SER A 103 -10.78 7.86 10.26
CA SER A 103 -10.71 8.31 11.65
C SER A 103 -11.50 9.59 11.88
N TYR A 104 -11.48 10.56 10.96
CA TYR A 104 -12.29 11.78 11.11
C TYR A 104 -13.79 11.54 10.98
N LEU A 105 -14.21 10.55 10.19
CA LEU A 105 -15.62 10.23 9.95
C LEU A 105 -16.20 9.25 10.97
N LYS A 106 -15.35 8.52 11.70
CA LYS A 106 -15.75 7.50 12.66
C LYS A 106 -15.36 7.96 14.06
N ILE A 107 -15.96 7.35 15.08
CA ILE A 107 -15.68 7.68 16.49
C ILE A 107 -14.41 6.94 16.94
N TRP A 108 -13.28 7.11 16.23
CA TRP A 108 -11.99 6.48 16.55
C TRP A 108 -10.88 7.53 16.58
N ASP A 109 -10.12 7.54 17.66
CA ASP A 109 -8.98 8.43 17.81
C ASP A 109 -7.73 7.79 17.19
N LEU A 110 -6.95 8.56 16.43
CA LEU A 110 -5.66 8.09 15.91
C LEU A 110 -4.65 7.87 17.03
N ASN A 111 -4.82 8.53 18.19
CA ASN A 111 -3.98 8.34 19.36
C ASN A 111 -4.18 6.96 20.02
N ASP A 112 -5.30 6.27 19.73
CA ASP A 112 -5.53 4.94 20.30
C ASP A 112 -4.52 3.92 19.74
N PRO A 113 -3.94 3.05 20.57
CA PRO A 113 -2.92 2.09 20.13
C PRO A 113 -3.38 1.22 18.95
N SER A 114 -4.62 0.74 18.97
CA SER A 114 -5.18 -0.08 17.87
C SER A 114 -5.33 0.71 16.58
N SER A 115 -5.72 1.99 16.66
CA SER A 115 -5.88 2.88 15.51
C SER A 115 -4.53 3.27 14.90
N THR A 116 -3.55 3.62 15.73
CA THR A 116 -2.17 3.91 15.30
C THR A 116 -1.55 2.71 14.57
N LEU A 117 -1.66 1.50 15.14
CA LEU A 117 -1.15 0.28 14.50
C LEU A 117 -1.88 0.02 13.18
N THR A 118 -3.19 0.27 13.14
CA THR A 118 -4.01 0.13 11.94
C THR A 118 -3.59 1.10 10.85
N LEU A 119 -3.29 2.35 11.20
CA LEU A 119 -2.77 3.35 10.28
C LEU A 119 -1.45 2.88 9.63
N ILE A 120 -0.46 2.51 10.44
CA ILE A 120 0.88 2.12 9.94
C ILE A 120 0.81 0.83 9.10
N LEU A 121 0.08 -0.18 9.57
CA LEU A 121 0.02 -1.50 8.92
C LEU A 121 -0.98 -1.57 7.76
N SER A 122 -1.86 -0.58 7.61
CA SER A 122 -2.76 -0.48 6.43
C SER A 122 -2.00 -0.46 5.11
N THR A 123 -0.74 -0.01 5.11
CA THR A 123 0.16 0.01 3.95
C THR A 123 0.33 -1.36 3.29
N THR A 124 -0.06 -2.46 3.94
CA THR A 124 -0.21 -3.78 3.30
C THR A 124 -1.07 -3.74 2.02
N LEU A 125 -2.05 -2.83 1.94
CA LEU A 125 -2.92 -2.63 0.78
C LEU A 125 -2.34 -1.71 -0.30
N ALA A 126 -1.09 -1.27 -0.16
CA ALA A 126 -0.43 -0.42 -1.15
C ALA A 126 -0.47 -0.93 -2.60
N PRO A 127 -0.40 -2.26 -2.89
CA PRO A 127 -0.57 -2.77 -4.25
C PRO A 127 -1.93 -2.41 -4.88
N ILE A 128 -2.99 -2.21 -4.09
CA ILE A 128 -4.29 -1.77 -4.61
C ILE A 128 -4.17 -0.35 -5.19
N THR A 129 -3.46 0.55 -4.51
CA THR A 129 -3.16 1.88 -5.04
C THR A 129 -2.35 1.80 -6.33
N GLY A 130 -1.31 0.97 -6.34
CA GLY A 130 -0.39 0.89 -7.47
C GLY A 130 -1.03 0.30 -8.74
N GLU A 131 -1.93 -0.68 -8.59
CA GLU A 131 -2.61 -1.34 -9.71
C GLU A 131 -3.91 -0.63 -10.13
N PHE A 132 -4.69 -0.20 -9.13
CA PHE A 132 -6.04 0.30 -9.36
C PHE A 132 -6.13 1.84 -9.33
N GLY A 133 -5.12 2.52 -8.80
CA GLY A 133 -5.01 3.97 -8.74
C GLY A 133 -5.36 4.55 -7.36
N ILE A 134 -5.14 5.86 -7.22
CA ILE A 134 -5.23 6.61 -5.95
C ILE A 134 -6.60 6.44 -5.28
N LEU A 135 -7.69 6.56 -6.04
CA LEU A 135 -9.05 6.44 -5.51
C LEU A 135 -9.27 5.11 -4.78
N TRP A 136 -8.85 4.01 -5.41
CA TRP A 136 -9.00 2.67 -4.83
C TRP A 136 -8.06 2.43 -3.65
N GLY A 137 -6.90 3.07 -3.64
CA GLY A 137 -6.02 3.13 -2.46
C GLY A 137 -6.71 3.77 -1.25
N ILE A 138 -7.35 4.92 -1.45
CA ILE A 138 -8.11 5.62 -0.40
C ILE A 138 -9.27 4.76 0.10
N VAL A 139 -10.05 4.17 -0.81
CA VAL A 139 -11.14 3.24 -0.46
C VAL A 139 -10.62 2.04 0.33
N ALA A 140 -9.51 1.45 -0.10
CA ALA A 140 -8.87 0.33 0.58
C ALA A 140 -8.46 0.68 2.01
N GLY A 141 -7.79 1.81 2.23
CA GLY A 141 -7.43 2.28 3.57
C GLY A 141 -8.64 2.57 4.46
N PHE A 142 -9.68 3.19 3.88
CA PHE A 142 -10.92 3.46 4.62
C PHE A 142 -11.60 2.18 5.09
N LEU A 143 -11.69 1.16 4.23
CA LEU A 143 -12.27 -0.14 4.56
C LEU A 143 -11.38 -0.95 5.50
N HIS A 144 -10.06 -0.86 5.33
CA HIS A 144 -9.09 -1.53 6.21
C HIS A 144 -9.28 -1.12 7.66
N SER A 145 -9.40 0.18 7.93
CA SER A 145 -9.66 0.66 9.30
C SER A 145 -10.98 0.11 9.85
N SER A 146 -12.03 0.02 9.02
CA SER A 146 -13.28 -0.61 9.42
C SER A 146 -13.10 -2.05 9.86
N VAL A 147 -12.42 -2.84 9.05
CA VAL A 147 -12.27 -4.26 9.32
C VAL A 147 -11.33 -4.47 10.52
N ALA A 148 -10.15 -3.84 10.50
CA ALA A 148 -9.13 -4.04 11.53
C ALA A 148 -9.59 -3.65 12.94
N LEU A 149 -10.42 -2.61 13.08
CA LEU A 149 -10.89 -2.15 14.40
C LEU A 149 -12.12 -2.90 14.91
N ASN A 150 -12.80 -3.71 14.08
CA ASN A 150 -14.01 -4.44 14.48
C ASN A 150 -13.84 -5.96 14.48
N VAL A 151 -13.03 -6.51 13.58
CA VAL A 151 -12.87 -7.97 13.44
C VAL A 151 -12.18 -8.59 14.66
N GLY A 152 -11.43 -7.78 15.42
CA GLY A 152 -10.86 -8.13 16.73
C GLY A 152 -11.83 -8.80 17.69
N ALA A 153 -13.07 -8.32 17.73
CA ALA A 153 -14.12 -8.83 18.60
C ALA A 153 -14.57 -10.25 18.20
N VAL A 154 -14.52 -10.59 16.91
CA VAL A 154 -15.01 -11.87 16.38
C VAL A 154 -14.18 -13.06 16.87
N TYR A 155 -12.89 -12.86 17.10
CA TYR A 155 -11.97 -13.88 17.60
C TYR A 155 -11.40 -13.56 18.98
N ASN A 156 -12.08 -12.71 19.76
CA ASN A 156 -11.70 -12.34 21.14
C ASN A 156 -10.23 -11.92 21.29
N GLY A 157 -9.68 -11.22 20.30
CA GLY A 157 -8.28 -10.76 20.34
C GLY A 157 -7.20 -11.84 20.22
N THR A 158 -7.56 -13.10 19.94
CA THR A 158 -6.59 -14.20 19.81
C THR A 158 -5.69 -14.11 18.57
N ASN A 159 -6.10 -13.33 17.56
CA ASN A 159 -5.29 -13.07 16.37
C ASN A 159 -4.36 -11.85 16.57
N LEU A 160 -3.10 -12.12 16.90
CA LEU A 160 -2.05 -11.11 17.01
C LEU A 160 -1.71 -10.46 15.66
N TYR A 161 -2.00 -11.11 14.54
CA TYR A 161 -1.80 -10.60 13.18
C TYR A 161 -3.08 -9.96 12.61
N ASN A 162 -3.88 -9.31 13.47
CA ASN A 162 -5.14 -8.67 13.12
C ASN A 162 -5.04 -7.80 11.87
N ASN A 163 -4.07 -6.89 11.81
CA ASN A 163 -3.96 -5.95 10.69
C ASN A 163 -3.68 -6.65 9.36
N GLY A 164 -2.78 -7.62 9.32
CA GLY A 164 -2.54 -8.37 8.08
C GLY A 164 -3.75 -9.20 7.66
N PHE A 165 -4.46 -9.79 8.63
CA PHE A 165 -5.71 -10.52 8.39
C PHE A 165 -6.82 -9.62 7.83
N ALA A 166 -7.04 -8.46 8.46
CA ALA A 166 -8.00 -7.46 7.99
C ALA A 166 -7.67 -6.97 6.56
N GLY A 167 -6.38 -6.74 6.28
CA GLY A 167 -5.91 -6.40 4.94
C GLY A 167 -6.24 -7.51 3.92
N GLY A 168 -6.05 -8.78 4.30
CA GLY A 168 -6.44 -9.93 3.48
C GLY A 168 -7.94 -9.94 3.16
N ILE A 169 -8.79 -9.74 4.18
CA ILE A 169 -10.24 -9.62 3.98
C ILE A 169 -10.57 -8.49 3.00
N VAL A 170 -10.03 -7.29 3.24
CA VAL A 170 -10.30 -6.12 2.37
C VAL A 170 -9.88 -6.42 0.94
N ALA A 171 -8.69 -7.00 0.72
CA ALA A 171 -8.22 -7.34 -0.62
C ALA A 171 -9.11 -8.37 -1.33
N ILE A 172 -9.51 -9.45 -0.64
CA ILE A 172 -10.35 -10.52 -1.20
C ILE A 172 -11.70 -9.99 -1.68
N PHE A 173 -12.31 -9.04 -0.96
CA PHE A 173 -13.59 -8.45 -1.37
C PHE A 173 -13.40 -7.32 -2.39
N LEU A 174 -12.43 -6.43 -2.16
CA LEU A 174 -12.32 -5.20 -2.93
C LEU A 174 -11.77 -5.47 -4.34
N VAL A 175 -10.79 -6.35 -4.51
CA VAL A 175 -10.17 -6.60 -5.83
C VAL A 175 -11.18 -7.11 -6.86
N PRO A 176 -12.01 -8.14 -6.59
CA PRO A 176 -13.06 -8.57 -7.53
C PRO A 176 -14.08 -7.49 -7.85
N ILE A 177 -14.46 -6.67 -6.87
CA ILE A 177 -15.38 -5.53 -7.08
C ILE A 177 -14.77 -4.53 -8.06
N ILE A 178 -13.51 -4.13 -7.84
CA ILE A 178 -12.80 -3.20 -8.73
C ILE A 178 -12.75 -3.75 -10.15
N GLN A 179 -12.39 -5.02 -10.30
CA GLN A 179 -12.32 -5.68 -11.61
C GLN A 179 -13.68 -5.71 -12.32
N SER A 180 -14.76 -6.02 -11.59
CA SER A 180 -16.13 -6.00 -12.11
C SER A 180 -16.58 -4.59 -12.52
N VAL A 181 -16.23 -3.55 -11.76
CA VAL A 181 -16.54 -2.16 -12.14
C VAL A 181 -15.77 -1.76 -13.40
N ARG A 182 -14.47 -2.05 -13.45
CA ARG A 182 -13.62 -1.74 -14.62
C ARG A 182 -14.08 -2.46 -15.88
N SER A 183 -14.53 -3.71 -15.79
CA SER A 183 -15.02 -4.46 -16.95
C SER A 183 -16.31 -3.85 -17.52
N ARG A 184 -17.21 -3.36 -16.65
CA ARG A 184 -18.44 -2.67 -17.07
C ARG A 184 -18.18 -1.28 -17.65
N MET A 185 -17.14 -0.59 -17.18
CA MET A 185 -16.73 0.72 -17.72
C MET A 185 -16.01 0.63 -19.07
N LYS A 186 -15.62 -0.56 -19.53
CA LYS A 186 -15.14 -0.81 -20.89
C LYS A 186 -16.20 -1.50 -21.77
N PRO A 187 -17.34 -0.89 -22.12
CA PRO A 187 -18.23 -1.47 -23.12
C PRO A 187 -17.75 -1.16 -24.55
N SER A 188 -17.76 -2.17 -25.43
CA SER A 188 -17.81 -2.08 -26.90
C SER A 188 -16.56 -1.69 -27.72
N ALA A 189 -15.51 -2.51 -27.71
CA ALA A 189 -14.58 -2.59 -28.87
C ALA A 189 -14.43 -4.01 -29.44
N PHE A 190 -14.75 -5.06 -28.66
CA PHE A 190 -14.56 -6.45 -29.06
C PHE A 190 -15.73 -7.06 -29.86
N TYR A 191 -16.92 -6.45 -29.86
CA TYR A 191 -18.08 -7.01 -30.57
C TYR A 191 -18.19 -6.62 -32.05
N LYS A 192 -17.28 -5.79 -32.59
CA LYS A 192 -17.42 -5.27 -33.97
C LYS A 192 -16.60 -5.99 -35.05
N ASN A 193 -15.72 -6.92 -34.69
CA ASN A 193 -14.79 -7.55 -35.65
C ASN A 193 -15.03 -9.05 -35.91
N GLU A 194 -16.02 -9.69 -35.28
CA GLU A 194 -16.34 -11.11 -35.54
C GLU A 194 -17.58 -11.31 -36.45
N GLY A 195 -18.19 -10.21 -36.92
CA GLY A 195 -19.49 -10.26 -37.63
C GLY A 195 -19.47 -10.08 -39.15
N VAL A 196 -18.32 -9.92 -39.82
CA VAL A 196 -18.30 -9.62 -41.27
C VAL A 196 -17.21 -10.38 -42.02
N THR A 197 -17.23 -11.71 -41.99
CA THR A 197 -16.61 -12.55 -43.05
C THR A 197 -17.38 -13.87 -43.18
N GLY A 198 -18.61 -13.77 -43.72
CA GLY A 198 -19.40 -14.93 -44.11
C GLY A 198 -20.08 -14.63 -45.44
N THR A 199 -19.31 -14.71 -46.54
CA THR A 199 -19.86 -14.66 -47.90
C THR A 199 -20.19 -16.08 -48.34
N ASP A 200 -21.39 -16.56 -47.97
CA ASP A 200 -21.95 -17.76 -48.61
C ASP A 200 -22.60 -17.35 -49.94
N LYS A 201 -21.95 -17.70 -51.05
CA LYS A 201 -22.59 -17.79 -52.36
C LYS A 201 -23.19 -19.20 -52.53
N PRO A 202 -24.41 -19.34 -53.07
CA PRO A 202 -25.06 -20.63 -53.19
C PRO A 202 -24.46 -21.45 -54.35
N LYS A 203 -24.35 -22.76 -54.13
CA LYS A 203 -24.35 -23.81 -55.16
C LYS A 203 -25.37 -24.86 -54.77
#